data_AF-A0A7Y4YC21-F1
#
_entry.id   AF-A0A7Y4YC21-F1
#
_cell.length_a   1.000
_cell.length_b   1.000
_cell.length_c   1.000
_cell.angle_alpha   90.00
_cell.angle_beta   90.00
_cell.angle_gamma   90.00
#
_symmetry.space_group_name_H-M   'P 1'
#
loop_
_entity.id
_entity.type
_entity.pdbx_description
1 polymer ?
#
loop_
_entity_poly.entity_id
_entity_poly.type
_entity_poly.pdbx_seq_one_letter_code
_entity_poly.pdbx_strand_id
1 'polypeptide(L)'
;MKFFYKITATALTVAFLFSCDQEKAEKKAKHTIPSLVVIKKEIEVTFIGEVRTRRTFAGIQFIDNDKERDKYVADQEKSNPTVDSRFTATDSMLIEQFERLGLIKDDEFLEAKFKLQTKEMVVFADRAKQLYPIHFYNNSLTGNTHFKIFFSKDSIDIDTKATPLQDLDYAFLDVIPGGNKELVFLDDYYIMNGYNFDFKVYEIKSN
;
A
#
# COMPACT_ATOMS: atom_id res chain seq x y z
N MET A 1 -54.12 19.40 -3.78
CA MET A 1 -53.72 19.60 -5.19
C MET A 1 -53.27 18.24 -5.72
N LYS A 2 -54.09 17.58 -6.55
CA LYS A 2 -53.84 16.21 -7.06
C LYS A 2 -53.20 16.32 -8.44
N PHE A 3 -51.98 15.81 -8.60
CA PHE A 3 -51.36 15.63 -9.92
C PHE A 3 -51.47 14.17 -10.33
N PHE A 4 -52.22 13.95 -11.43
CA PHE A 4 -52.23 12.72 -12.18
C PHE A 4 -51.04 12.72 -13.14
N TYR A 5 -50.23 11.67 -13.12
CA TYR A 5 -49.41 11.30 -14.27
C TYR A 5 -49.72 9.85 -14.65
N LYS A 6 -50.40 9.69 -15.78
CA LYS A 6 -50.42 8.45 -16.57
C LYS A 6 -49.27 8.56 -17.56
N ILE A 7 -48.32 7.62 -17.51
CA ILE A 7 -47.47 7.31 -18.66
C ILE A 7 -47.49 5.79 -18.85
N THR A 8 -48.16 5.40 -19.92
CA THR A 8 -48.15 4.08 -20.55
C THR A 8 -46.83 3.85 -21.26
N ALA A 9 -46.21 2.70 -21.07
CA ALA A 9 -45.18 2.18 -21.98
C ALA A 9 -45.54 0.73 -22.35
N THR A 10 -45.84 0.56 -23.62
CA THR A 10 -46.22 -0.66 -24.32
C THR A 10 -45.01 -1.58 -24.50
N ALA A 11 -45.26 -2.88 -24.33
CA ALA A 11 -44.37 -3.96 -24.72
C ALA A 11 -44.25 -4.09 -26.24
N LEU A 12 -43.09 -4.51 -26.76
CA LEU A 12 -43.04 -5.63 -27.70
C LEU A 12 -41.64 -6.21 -27.86
N THR A 13 -41.64 -7.53 -27.87
CA THR A 13 -40.57 -8.52 -27.96
C THR A 13 -39.97 -8.60 -29.36
N VAL A 14 -38.66 -8.82 -29.47
CA VAL A 14 -38.06 -9.49 -30.64
C VAL A 14 -37.07 -10.53 -30.14
N ALA A 15 -37.51 -11.79 -30.08
CA ALA A 15 -36.65 -12.93 -29.88
C ALA A 15 -36.15 -13.41 -31.25
N PHE A 16 -34.87 -13.20 -31.54
CA PHE A 16 -34.20 -13.82 -32.68
C PHE A 16 -33.81 -15.25 -32.29
N LEU A 17 -34.58 -16.24 -32.77
CA LEU A 17 -34.17 -17.63 -32.78
C LEU A 17 -33.24 -17.84 -33.98
N PHE A 18 -31.94 -17.82 -33.76
CA PHE A 18 -30.98 -18.38 -34.71
C PHE A 18 -31.04 -19.90 -34.60
N SER A 19 -31.79 -20.51 -35.51
CA SER A 19 -31.69 -21.94 -35.82
C SER A 19 -30.38 -22.16 -36.56
N CYS A 20 -29.34 -22.54 -35.84
CA CYS A 20 -28.12 -23.09 -36.45
C CYS A 20 -28.35 -24.57 -36.77
N ASP A 21 -28.54 -24.85 -38.06
CA ASP A 21 -28.29 -26.18 -38.61
C ASP A 21 -26.83 -26.58 -38.31
N GLN A 22 -26.64 -27.56 -37.43
CA GLN A 22 -25.37 -28.25 -37.28
C GLN A 22 -25.35 -29.44 -38.21
N GLU A 23 -24.99 -29.19 -39.47
CA GLU A 23 -24.55 -30.23 -40.37
C GLU A 23 -23.14 -30.68 -39.98
N LYS A 24 -23.00 -32.00 -39.78
CA LYS A 24 -21.78 -32.68 -39.36
C LYS A 24 -20.64 -32.45 -40.35
N ALA A 25 -19.56 -31.84 -39.90
CA ALA A 25 -18.25 -31.95 -40.53
C ALA A 25 -17.19 -32.17 -39.44
N GLU A 26 -17.00 -33.43 -39.04
CA GLU A 26 -15.83 -33.86 -38.26
C GLU A 26 -14.56 -33.75 -39.13
N LYS A 27 -14.00 -32.56 -39.23
CA LYS A 27 -12.58 -32.39 -39.57
C LYS A 27 -11.81 -32.29 -38.25
N LYS A 28 -11.05 -33.34 -37.95
CA LYS A 28 -10.04 -33.36 -36.87
C LYS A 28 -8.99 -32.27 -37.13
N ALA A 29 -9.30 -31.05 -36.71
CA ALA A 29 -8.30 -30.01 -36.51
C ALA A 29 -7.44 -30.46 -35.33
N LYS A 30 -6.17 -30.76 -35.59
CA LYS A 30 -5.16 -30.81 -34.53
C LYS A 30 -5.16 -29.43 -33.90
N HIS A 31 -5.84 -29.32 -32.76
CA HIS A 31 -5.80 -28.12 -31.93
C HIS A 31 -4.39 -28.07 -31.33
N THR A 32 -3.47 -27.46 -32.05
CA THR A 32 -2.23 -26.96 -31.46
C THR A 32 -2.69 -25.91 -30.47
N ILE A 33 -2.77 -26.31 -29.19
CA ILE A 33 -2.96 -25.40 -28.07
C ILE A 33 -1.86 -24.34 -28.23
N PRO A 34 -2.20 -23.06 -28.46
CA PRO A 34 -1.19 -22.03 -28.55
C PRO A 34 -0.38 -22.11 -27.25
N SER A 35 0.92 -22.33 -27.41
CA SER A 35 1.88 -22.33 -26.31
C SER A 35 1.61 -21.09 -25.47
N LEU A 36 1.38 -21.29 -24.17
CA LEU A 36 1.19 -20.21 -23.21
C LEU A 36 2.34 -19.21 -23.42
N VAL A 37 2.03 -18.03 -23.94
CA VAL A 37 3.01 -16.95 -24.06
C VAL A 37 3.28 -16.52 -22.63
N VAL A 38 4.38 -16.99 -22.07
CA VAL A 38 4.88 -16.50 -20.78
C VAL A 38 5.38 -15.10 -21.04
N ILE A 39 4.52 -14.11 -20.81
CA ILE A 39 4.90 -12.71 -20.85
C ILE A 39 5.85 -12.50 -19.67
N LYS A 40 7.14 -12.34 -19.96
CA LYS A 40 8.14 -11.98 -18.95
C LYS A 40 7.76 -10.60 -18.40
N LYS A 41 7.61 -10.49 -17.08
CA LYS A 41 7.32 -9.21 -16.43
C LYS A 41 8.50 -8.25 -16.58
N GLU A 42 8.21 -7.02 -16.99
CA GLU A 42 9.19 -5.94 -17.17
C GLU A 42 9.46 -5.21 -15.85
N ILE A 43 8.58 -5.36 -14.86
CA ILE A 43 8.71 -4.77 -13.52
C ILE A 43 8.60 -5.83 -12.41
N GLU A 44 9.42 -5.67 -11.39
CA GLU A 44 9.40 -6.43 -10.14
C GLU A 44 9.27 -5.48 -8.95
N VAL A 45 8.40 -5.84 -8.00
CA VAL A 45 8.26 -5.13 -6.73
C VAL A 45 8.37 -6.14 -5.61
N THR A 46 9.31 -5.91 -4.69
CA THR A 46 9.66 -6.84 -3.63
C THR A 46 9.52 -6.15 -2.28
N PHE A 47 8.79 -6.78 -1.36
CA PHE A 47 8.75 -6.36 0.04
C PHE A 47 10.05 -6.79 0.73
N ILE A 48 10.76 -5.82 1.31
CA ILE A 48 12.11 -6.01 1.83
C ILE A 48 12.07 -6.28 3.32
N GLY A 49 11.26 -5.52 4.05
CA GLY A 49 11.12 -5.66 5.50
C GLY A 49 10.34 -4.53 6.12
N GLU A 50 10.23 -4.57 7.44
CA GLU A 50 9.45 -3.65 8.24
C GLU A 50 10.26 -3.16 9.44
N VAL A 51 10.24 -1.87 9.72
CA VAL A 51 10.74 -1.33 10.99
C VAL A 51 9.55 -0.85 11.80
N ARG A 52 9.34 -1.47 12.96
CA ARG A 52 8.20 -1.15 13.84
C ARG A 52 8.61 -0.16 14.89
N THR A 53 7.81 0.89 15.04
CA THR A 53 8.01 1.87 16.11
C THR A 53 6.69 2.17 16.79
N ARG A 54 6.75 2.60 18.04
CA ARG A 54 5.56 2.76 18.88
C ARG A 54 5.70 3.93 19.84
N ARG A 55 4.66 4.75 19.90
CA ARG A 55 4.40 5.70 20.99
C ARG A 55 3.39 5.07 21.94
N THR A 56 3.76 4.87 23.20
CA THR A 56 2.93 4.18 24.19
C THR A 56 2.34 5.13 25.23
N PHE A 57 1.05 4.98 25.52
CA PHE A 57 0.36 5.64 26.63
C PHE A 57 0.07 4.67 27.78
N ALA A 58 0.59 3.43 27.73
CA ALA A 58 0.28 2.40 28.71
C ALA A 58 0.65 2.79 30.16
N GLY A 59 1.58 3.75 30.34
CA GLY A 59 1.95 4.27 31.66
C GLY A 59 0.82 4.99 32.40
N ILE A 60 -0.20 5.48 31.68
CA ILE A 60 -1.33 6.24 32.24
C ILE A 60 -2.15 5.45 33.29
N GLN A 61 -2.08 4.12 33.26
CA GLN A 61 -2.79 3.25 34.20
C GLN A 61 -2.17 3.23 35.60
N PHE A 62 -0.93 3.71 35.75
CA PHE A 62 -0.19 3.75 37.00
C PHE A 62 -0.16 5.15 37.64
N ILE A 63 -0.91 6.10 37.09
CA ILE A 63 -0.98 7.49 37.55
C ILE A 63 -2.38 7.74 38.12
N ASP A 64 -2.46 8.00 39.43
CA ASP A 64 -3.73 8.16 40.15
C ASP A 64 -4.31 9.58 40.07
N ASN A 65 -3.47 10.58 39.75
CA ASN A 65 -3.86 11.98 39.72
C ASN A 65 -4.20 12.43 38.29
N ASP A 66 -5.45 12.86 38.08
CA ASP A 66 -5.94 13.30 36.76
C ASP A 66 -5.07 14.39 36.10
N LYS A 67 -4.57 15.36 36.87
CA LYS A 67 -3.70 16.42 36.33
C LYS A 67 -2.35 15.88 35.86
N GLU A 68 -1.83 14.85 36.53
CA GLU A 68 -0.60 14.17 36.12
C GLU A 68 -0.84 13.25 34.92
N ARG A 69 -2.04 12.65 34.80
CA ARG A 69 -2.46 11.89 33.62
C ARG A 69 -2.53 12.77 32.38
N ASP A 70 -3.18 13.93 32.48
CA ASP A 70 -3.28 14.89 31.38
C ASP A 70 -1.89 15.35 30.94
N LYS A 71 -1.02 15.66 31.90
CA LYS A 71 0.38 16.01 31.62
C LYS A 71 1.10 14.87 30.91
N TYR A 72 0.98 13.63 31.40
CA TYR A 72 1.60 12.47 30.79
C TYR A 72 1.14 12.26 29.34
N VAL A 73 -0.16 12.37 29.06
CA VAL A 73 -0.70 12.26 27.70
C VAL A 73 -0.11 13.35 26.81
N ALA A 74 -0.14 14.61 27.25
CA ALA A 74 0.40 15.73 26.49
C ALA A 74 1.92 15.62 26.24
N ASP A 75 2.67 15.00 27.17
CA ASP A 75 4.10 14.73 27.02
C ASP A 75 4.33 13.59 26.01
N GLN A 76 3.51 12.53 26.03
CA GLN A 76 3.58 11.43 25.04
C GLN A 76 3.16 11.87 23.64
N GLU A 77 2.13 12.71 23.49
CA GLU A 77 1.72 13.24 22.18
C GLU A 77 2.82 14.04 21.48
N LYS A 78 3.78 14.59 22.24
CA LYS A 78 4.92 15.34 21.72
C LYS A 78 6.20 14.51 21.62
N SER A 79 6.22 13.30 22.17
CA SER A 79 7.39 12.43 22.13
C SER A 79 7.48 11.71 20.79
N ASN A 80 8.69 11.34 20.39
CA ASN A 80 8.89 10.50 19.21
C ASN A 80 8.50 9.03 19.52
N PRO A 81 8.00 8.27 18.54
CA PRO A 81 7.83 6.83 18.66
C PRO A 81 9.19 6.15 18.85
N THR A 82 9.23 5.13 19.71
CA THR A 82 10.46 4.35 19.96
C THR A 82 10.45 3.08 19.12
N VAL A 83 11.61 2.68 18.60
CA VAL A 83 11.75 1.44 17.83
C VAL A 83 11.50 0.20 18.74
N ASP A 84 10.69 -0.76 18.29
CA ASP A 84 10.38 -1.97 19.06
C ASP A 84 11.57 -2.93 19.12
N SER A 85 12.19 -3.10 20.29
CA SER A 85 13.35 -3.96 20.58
C SER A 85 13.39 -5.41 20.02
N ARG A 86 12.29 -5.93 19.44
CA ARG A 86 12.18 -7.29 18.91
C ARG A 86 12.45 -7.33 17.41
N PHE A 87 13.73 -7.37 17.03
CA PHE A 87 14.15 -7.32 15.63
C PHE A 87 14.57 -8.66 15.04
N THR A 88 14.32 -8.83 13.75
CA THR A 88 15.02 -9.79 12.89
C THR A 88 16.31 -9.18 12.34
N ALA A 89 17.20 -10.01 11.76
CA ALA A 89 18.43 -9.50 11.13
C ALA A 89 18.15 -8.51 9.98
N THR A 90 17.07 -8.70 9.22
CA THR A 90 16.66 -7.77 8.16
C THR A 90 16.20 -6.43 8.73
N ASP A 91 15.45 -6.46 9.84
CA ASP A 91 14.97 -5.24 10.49
C ASP A 91 16.14 -4.43 11.06
N SER A 92 17.14 -5.11 11.64
CA SER A 92 18.38 -4.47 12.10
C SER A 92 19.11 -3.72 10.98
N MET A 93 19.22 -4.33 9.79
CA MET A 93 19.82 -3.65 8.63
C MET A 93 19.00 -2.40 8.26
N LEU A 94 17.67 -2.50 8.16
CA LEU A 94 16.83 -1.35 7.81
C LEU A 94 16.92 -0.22 8.84
N ILE A 95 17.00 -0.55 10.13
CA ILE A 95 17.19 0.43 11.21
C ILE A 95 18.49 1.21 11.02
N GLU A 96 19.61 0.53 10.80
CA GLU A 96 20.90 1.19 10.53
C GLU A 96 20.81 2.15 9.33
N GLN A 97 20.06 1.76 8.28
CA GLN A 97 19.86 2.62 7.12
C GLN A 97 18.99 3.85 7.45
N PHE A 98 17.92 3.68 8.23
CA PHE A 98 17.09 4.80 8.68
C PHE A 98 17.84 5.73 9.65
N GLU A 99 18.72 5.20 10.49
CA GLU A 99 19.64 5.99 11.32
C GLU A 99 20.60 6.82 10.45
N ARG A 100 21.20 6.19 9.42
CA ARG A 100 22.07 6.88 8.46
C ARG A 100 21.35 7.99 7.71
N LEU A 101 20.08 7.78 7.36
CA LEU A 101 19.21 8.80 6.76
C LEU A 101 18.78 9.88 7.78
N GLY A 102 19.10 9.70 9.06
CA GLY A 102 18.78 10.62 10.15
C GLY A 102 17.30 10.62 10.52
N LEU A 103 16.56 9.56 10.15
CA LEU A 103 15.15 9.34 10.50
C LEU A 103 15.01 8.66 11.86
N ILE A 104 15.97 7.83 12.24
CA ILE A 104 16.06 7.24 13.58
C ILE A 104 17.28 7.83 14.30
N LYS A 105 17.14 8.11 15.60
CA LYS A 105 18.25 8.51 16.46
C LYS A 105 17.97 8.06 17.89
N ASP A 106 18.94 7.41 18.54
CA ASP A 106 18.83 6.96 19.93
C ASP A 106 17.54 6.12 20.15
N ASP A 107 17.26 5.20 19.23
CA ASP A 107 16.03 4.37 19.18
C ASP A 107 14.71 5.14 19.01
N GLU A 108 14.74 6.44 18.68
CA GLU A 108 13.56 7.24 18.40
C GLU A 108 13.38 7.49 16.90
N PHE A 109 12.17 7.27 16.40
CA PHE A 109 11.76 7.75 15.09
C PHE A 109 11.44 9.25 15.12
N LEU A 110 12.23 10.03 14.40
CA LEU A 110 12.04 11.47 14.26
C LEU A 110 10.97 11.78 13.21
N GLU A 111 9.69 11.66 13.58
CA GLU A 111 8.52 11.87 12.70
C GLU A 111 8.64 13.13 11.86
N ALA A 112 9.03 14.25 12.48
CA ALA A 112 9.14 15.55 11.82
C ALA A 112 10.14 15.57 10.64
N LYS A 113 11.04 14.60 10.53
CA LYS A 113 11.98 14.48 9.42
C LYS A 113 11.46 13.61 8.27
N PHE A 114 10.45 12.79 8.52
CA PHE A 114 9.86 11.96 7.46
C PHE A 114 8.99 12.84 6.57
N LYS A 115 9.33 12.91 5.28
CA LYS A 115 8.61 13.73 4.31
C LYS A 115 7.41 12.97 3.78
N LEU A 116 6.30 13.08 4.52
CA LEU A 116 5.03 12.45 4.19
C LEU A 116 4.52 12.90 2.82
N GLN A 117 3.96 11.95 2.06
CA GLN A 117 3.23 12.19 0.82
C GLN A 117 1.91 11.43 0.88
N THR A 118 0.83 12.12 0.53
CA THR A 118 -0.56 11.59 0.57
C THR A 118 -1.21 11.57 -0.81
N LYS A 119 -0.46 11.84 -1.89
CA LYS A 119 -1.03 11.91 -3.23
C LYS A 119 -1.45 10.52 -3.69
N GLU A 120 -2.69 10.40 -4.15
CA GLU A 120 -3.23 9.19 -4.78
C GLU A 120 -2.48 8.78 -6.05
N MET A 121 -1.76 9.72 -6.68
CA MET A 121 -0.95 9.45 -7.86
C MET A 121 0.40 10.16 -7.77
N VAL A 122 1.47 9.44 -8.08
CA VAL A 122 2.83 9.95 -8.15
C VAL A 122 3.59 9.32 -9.31
N VAL A 123 4.61 10.02 -9.80
CA VAL A 123 5.56 9.46 -10.76
C VAL A 123 6.92 9.39 -10.09
N PHE A 124 7.42 8.16 -9.91
CA PHE A 124 8.77 7.89 -9.44
C PHE A 124 9.73 7.82 -10.61
N ALA A 125 10.97 8.28 -10.43
CA ALA A 125 12.03 8.13 -11.41
C ALA A 125 13.24 7.44 -10.78
N ASP A 126 13.71 6.34 -11.39
CA ASP A 126 14.91 5.64 -10.92
C ASP A 126 16.21 6.39 -11.27
N ARG A 127 17.37 5.77 -10.96
CA ARG A 127 18.67 6.33 -11.34
C ARG A 127 18.86 6.44 -12.86
N ALA A 128 18.28 5.53 -13.64
CA ALA A 128 18.30 5.54 -15.09
C ALA A 128 17.29 6.51 -15.72
N LYS A 129 16.54 7.28 -14.91
CA LYS A 129 15.47 8.21 -15.33
C LYS A 129 14.27 7.51 -15.96
N GLN A 130 14.12 6.22 -15.73
CA GLN A 130 12.90 5.48 -16.05
C GLN A 130 11.78 5.93 -15.12
N LEU A 131 10.59 6.14 -15.69
CA LEU A 131 9.44 6.67 -14.97
C LEU A 131 8.46 5.55 -14.62
N TYR A 132 8.02 5.56 -13.37
CA TYR A 132 7.06 4.62 -12.80
C TYR A 132 5.86 5.41 -12.26
N PRO A 133 4.76 5.52 -13.01
CA PRO A 133 3.51 5.99 -12.45
C PRO A 133 3.00 5.01 -11.39
N ILE A 134 2.63 5.54 -10.23
CA ILE A 134 2.13 4.78 -9.09
C ILE A 134 0.78 5.37 -8.69
N HIS A 135 -0.23 4.51 -8.60
CA HIS A 135 -1.60 4.87 -8.23
C HIS A 135 -1.97 4.14 -6.94
N PHE A 136 -2.39 4.89 -5.93
CA PHE A 136 -2.88 4.36 -4.66
C PHE A 136 -4.41 4.35 -4.66
N TYR A 137 -5.01 3.27 -4.16
CA TYR A 137 -6.47 3.15 -4.07
C TYR A 137 -6.89 2.15 -3.00
N ASN A 138 -8.11 2.30 -2.49
CA ASN A 138 -8.73 1.31 -1.62
C ASN A 138 -9.43 0.25 -2.48
N ASN A 139 -9.02 -1.00 -2.33
CA ASN A 139 -9.62 -2.12 -3.03
C ASN A 139 -10.93 -2.53 -2.34
N SER A 140 -12.05 -2.49 -3.06
CA SER A 140 -13.38 -2.77 -2.50
C SER A 140 -13.60 -4.22 -2.11
N LEU A 141 -12.81 -5.16 -2.65
CA LEU A 141 -12.95 -6.59 -2.36
C LEU A 141 -12.23 -6.97 -1.07
N THR A 142 -11.03 -6.44 -0.85
CA THR A 142 -10.22 -6.71 0.35
C THR A 142 -10.46 -5.71 1.46
N GLY A 143 -10.95 -4.51 1.12
CA GLY A 143 -11.01 -3.37 2.03
C GLY A 143 -9.65 -2.73 2.28
N ASN A 144 -8.56 -3.24 1.71
CA ASN A 144 -7.21 -2.74 1.97
C ASN A 144 -6.81 -1.65 0.97
N THR A 145 -5.83 -0.83 1.37
CA THR A 145 -5.11 0.07 0.49
C THR A 145 -4.14 -0.72 -0.38
N HIS A 146 -4.19 -0.44 -1.67
CA HIS A 146 -3.32 -1.00 -2.69
C HIS A 146 -2.53 0.12 -3.35
N PHE A 147 -1.39 -0.24 -3.93
CA PHE A 147 -0.75 0.59 -4.94
C PHE A 147 -0.49 -0.22 -6.21
N LYS A 148 -0.73 0.41 -7.34
CA LYS A 148 -0.44 -0.16 -8.66
C LYS A 148 0.64 0.65 -9.34
N ILE A 149 1.71 -0.03 -9.72
CA ILE A 149 2.83 0.55 -10.47
C ILE A 149 2.69 0.17 -11.93
N PHE A 150 2.91 1.14 -12.80
CA PHE A 150 2.93 0.97 -14.25
C PHE A 150 4.34 1.14 -14.78
N PHE A 151 4.71 0.31 -15.76
CA PHE A 151 5.96 0.46 -16.49
C PHE A 151 5.78 -0.05 -17.92
N SER A 152 5.95 0.82 -18.91
CA SER A 152 5.74 0.46 -20.32
C SER A 152 4.34 -0.13 -20.55
N LYS A 153 4.23 -1.43 -20.88
CA LYS A 153 2.97 -2.17 -21.07
C LYS A 153 2.63 -3.09 -19.89
N ASP A 154 3.49 -3.14 -18.88
CA ASP A 154 3.33 -3.98 -17.70
C ASP A 154 2.77 -3.17 -16.52
N SER A 155 2.19 -3.88 -15.56
CA SER A 155 1.77 -3.30 -14.29
C SER A 155 1.73 -4.35 -13.19
N ILE A 156 1.98 -3.90 -11.96
CA ILE A 156 1.91 -4.73 -10.77
C ILE A 156 1.05 -4.05 -9.72
N ASP A 157 0.09 -4.79 -9.17
CA ASP A 157 -0.79 -4.37 -8.07
C ASP A 157 -0.30 -5.03 -6.79
N ILE A 158 -0.07 -4.23 -5.75
CA ILE A 158 0.44 -4.64 -4.45
C ILE A 158 -0.56 -4.26 -3.37
N ASP A 159 -1.00 -5.25 -2.61
CA ASP A 159 -1.79 -5.07 -1.38
C ASP A 159 -0.87 -4.71 -0.22
N THR A 160 -1.03 -3.52 0.35
CA THR A 160 -0.21 -3.03 1.47
C THR A 160 -0.61 -3.63 2.82
N LYS A 161 -1.75 -4.33 2.86
CA LYS A 161 -2.45 -4.78 4.08
C LYS A 161 -2.92 -3.65 5.00
N ALA A 162 -2.70 -2.39 4.65
CA ALA A 162 -3.24 -1.27 5.38
C ALA A 162 -4.75 -1.17 5.11
N THR A 163 -5.53 -0.87 6.15
CA THR A 163 -6.96 -0.60 6.06
C THR A 163 -7.21 0.90 5.88
N PRO A 164 -8.41 1.33 5.48
CA PRO A 164 -8.71 2.75 5.28
C PRO A 164 -8.79 3.54 6.59
N LEU A 165 -8.69 2.87 7.74
CA LEU A 165 -8.61 3.48 9.07
C LEU A 165 -7.16 3.80 9.47
N GLN A 166 -6.19 3.39 8.66
CA GLN A 166 -4.77 3.66 8.87
C GLN A 166 -4.37 4.81 7.96
N ASP A 167 -3.63 5.76 8.51
CA ASP A 167 -3.07 6.85 7.73
C ASP A 167 -1.82 6.31 7.03
N LEU A 168 -1.96 6.04 5.73
CA LEU A 168 -0.89 5.48 4.92
C LEU A 168 -0.19 6.61 4.16
N ASP A 169 0.91 7.07 4.73
CA ASP A 169 1.83 8.00 4.09
C ASP A 169 2.95 7.25 3.38
N TYR A 170 3.62 7.90 2.42
CA TYR A 170 4.80 7.33 1.78
C TYR A 170 5.91 8.34 1.49
N ALA A 171 7.11 7.81 1.30
CA ALA A 171 8.27 8.54 0.82
C ALA A 171 9.13 7.67 -0.10
N PHE A 172 9.90 8.31 -0.98
CA PHE A 172 10.93 7.65 -1.78
C PHE A 172 12.30 7.90 -1.15
N LEU A 173 12.91 6.86 -0.60
CA LEU A 173 14.14 6.93 0.19
C LEU A 173 15.17 5.93 -0.35
N ASP A 174 16.46 6.28 -0.36
CA ASP A 174 17.57 5.36 -0.71
C ASP A 174 17.99 4.61 0.58
N VAL A 175 17.13 3.67 0.98
CA VAL A 175 17.29 2.85 2.19
C VAL A 175 18.22 1.68 1.89
N ILE A 176 18.09 1.05 0.73
CA ILE A 176 18.92 -0.10 0.36
C ILE A 176 20.17 0.39 -0.36
N PRO A 177 21.38 0.02 0.10
CA PRO A 177 22.59 0.40 -0.59
C PRO A 177 22.59 -0.06 -2.04
N GLY A 178 22.79 0.88 -2.95
CA GLY A 178 23.08 0.55 -4.34
C GLY A 178 22.63 1.61 -5.33
N GLY A 179 21.71 2.49 -4.97
CA GLY A 179 20.89 2.86 -6.09
C GLY A 179 19.67 3.71 -5.82
N ASN A 180 18.65 2.93 -5.90
CA ASN A 180 17.37 3.38 -6.28
C ASN A 180 16.70 3.79 -5.00
N LYS A 181 15.72 4.68 -5.14
CA LYS A 181 14.90 4.96 -3.99
C LYS A 181 13.88 3.84 -3.90
N GLU A 182 13.73 3.29 -2.72
CA GLU A 182 12.64 2.42 -2.33
C GLU A 182 11.40 3.25 -2.04
N LEU A 183 10.24 2.64 -2.26
CA LEU A 183 8.97 3.14 -1.75
C LEU A 183 8.86 2.71 -0.29
N VAL A 184 8.89 3.67 0.62
CA VAL A 184 8.73 3.45 2.05
C VAL A 184 7.37 3.97 2.48
N PHE A 185 6.51 3.08 2.95
CA PHE A 185 5.25 3.47 3.58
C PHE A 185 5.47 3.69 5.07
N LEU A 186 4.76 4.68 5.60
CA LEU A 186 4.54 4.86 7.02
C LEU A 186 3.08 4.49 7.29
N ASP A 187 2.87 3.38 7.99
CA ASP A 187 1.55 2.90 8.38
C ASP A 187 1.29 3.31 9.85
N ASP A 188 0.50 4.37 10.05
CA ASP A 188 0.11 4.88 11.37
C ASP A 188 -1.26 4.33 11.80
N TYR A 189 -1.31 3.72 12.98
CA TYR A 189 -2.54 3.21 13.56
C TYR A 189 -2.52 3.13 15.08
N TYR A 190 -3.69 3.34 15.69
CA TYR A 190 -3.87 3.26 17.13
C TYR A 190 -4.27 1.86 17.59
N ILE A 191 -3.50 1.28 18.53
CA ILE A 191 -3.82 -0.03 19.14
C ILE A 191 -3.26 -0.14 20.56
N MET A 192 -4.02 -0.74 21.49
CA MET A 192 -3.58 -1.05 22.87
C MET A 192 -2.96 0.16 23.61
N ASN A 193 -3.66 1.29 23.67
CA ASN A 193 -3.17 2.51 24.33
C ASN A 193 -1.83 3.01 23.76
N GLY A 194 -1.71 3.07 22.43
CA GLY A 194 -0.51 3.52 21.75
C GLY A 194 -0.73 3.70 20.25
N TYR A 195 0.09 4.55 19.65
CA TYR A 195 0.20 4.67 18.19
C TYR A 195 1.39 3.83 17.71
N ASN A 196 1.16 3.01 16.70
CA ASN A 196 2.21 2.31 15.97
C ASN A 196 2.52 3.08 14.70
N PHE A 197 3.79 3.09 14.32
CA PHE A 197 4.29 3.71 13.10
C PHE A 197 5.22 2.70 12.44
N ASP A 198 4.68 1.94 11.50
CA ASP A 198 5.40 0.83 10.86
C ASP A 198 5.94 1.27 9.48
N PHE A 199 7.27 1.21 9.32
CA PHE A 199 7.94 1.50 8.04
C PHE A 199 7.97 0.25 7.17
N LYS A 200 7.18 0.21 6.10
CA LYS A 200 7.21 -0.91 5.14
C LYS A 200 8.02 -0.53 3.91
N VAL A 201 9.10 -1.27 3.64
CA VAL A 201 10.04 -0.95 2.56
C VAL A 201 9.80 -1.85 1.35
N TYR A 202 9.56 -1.23 0.20
CA TYR A 202 9.38 -1.92 -1.09
C TYR A 202 10.46 -1.48 -2.08
N GLU A 203 11.16 -2.46 -2.64
CA GLU A 203 12.11 -2.24 -3.75
C GLU A 203 11.39 -2.39 -5.08
N ILE A 204 11.64 -1.47 -6.02
CA ILE A 204 11.08 -1.47 -7.37
C ILE A 204 12.22 -1.63 -8.37
N LYS A 205 12.16 -2.66 -9.23
CA LYS A 205 13.17 -2.97 -10.24
C LYS A 205 12.55 -3.17 -11.62
N SER A 206 13.24 -2.70 -12.66
CA SER A 206 12.98 -3.09 -14.05
C SER A 206 13.88 -4.26 -14.46
N ASN A 207 13.33 -5.21 -15.23
CA ASN A 207 14.03 -6.41 -15.73
C ASN A 207 14.59 -6.30 -17.15
#